data_AF-A0A8R7PSS6-F1
#
_entry.id   AF-A0A8R7PSS6-F1
#
_cell.length_a   1.000
_cell.length_b   1.000
_cell.length_c   1.000
_cell.angle_alpha   90.00
_cell.angle_beta   90.00
_cell.angle_gamma   90.00
#
_symmetry.space_group_name_H-M   'P 1'
#
loop_
_entity.id
_entity.type
_entity.pdbx_description
1 polymer ?
#
loop_
_entity_poly.entity_id
_entity_poly.type
_entity_poly.pdbx_seq_one_letter_code
_entity_poly.pdbx_strand_id
1 'polypeptide(L)'
;MHACMQDGMTWLLSSPEESLAYILADSGFDVWVANNRGTRWSSRHVSLDSSSRRYWDWSWDDLVVNDMPSMVDYICSHTAQKPHFLGHSMGTLVALAAFSEGRTVDKLKSAALLTPVAYLSHMTTPLGILLAKAFVGELITILGVAEFNPVTPAGAGLFKELCRHPGTNCYDLLTDFTGKNYCLNSSAVDVFLQYEPQPTSTKTMVHLAQTFRDGVLSKYDYVWPGVNVEKYGQPDPPAYNMSNIPPGFPLFLSYGGRRAG
;
A
#
# COMPACT_ATOMS: atom_id res chain seq x y z
N MET A 1 -3.33 7.10 5.87
CA MET A 1 -2.40 6.52 4.88
C MET A 1 -3.20 5.68 3.88
N HIS A 2 -3.09 6.02 2.59
CA HIS A 2 -3.87 5.41 1.49
C HIS A 2 -3.35 4.02 1.08
N ALA A 3 -4.06 3.35 0.16
CA ALA A 3 -3.65 2.04 -0.36
C ALA A 3 -2.51 2.10 -1.37
N CYS A 4 -2.11 0.93 -1.87
CA CYS A 4 -1.23 0.81 -3.03
C CYS A 4 -1.87 1.48 -4.26
N MET A 5 -1.06 2.23 -5.02
CA MET A 5 -1.50 2.97 -6.20
C MET A 5 -2.66 3.95 -5.95
N GLN A 6 -2.77 4.46 -4.73
CA GLN A 6 -3.67 5.55 -4.36
C GLN A 6 -2.88 6.81 -3.99
N ASP A 7 -3.56 7.94 -3.77
CA ASP A 7 -3.02 9.07 -3.02
C ASP A 7 -3.99 9.58 -1.93
N GLY A 8 -3.63 10.68 -1.28
CA GLY A 8 -4.39 11.32 -0.22
C GLY A 8 -5.81 11.74 -0.62
N MET A 9 -6.06 12.00 -1.91
CA MET A 9 -7.39 12.41 -2.38
C MET A 9 -8.43 11.35 -2.12
N THR A 10 -8.06 10.06 -2.08
CA THR A 10 -8.97 8.94 -1.76
C THR A 10 -9.83 9.19 -0.50
N TRP A 11 -9.34 9.98 0.47
CA TRP A 11 -10.08 10.30 1.70
C TRP A 11 -11.11 11.43 1.57
N LEU A 12 -11.17 12.08 0.40
CA LEU A 12 -11.84 13.35 0.12
C LEU A 12 -12.69 13.31 -1.16
N LEU A 13 -12.80 12.16 -1.85
CA LEU A 13 -13.44 12.08 -3.17
C LEU A 13 -14.97 12.16 -3.15
N SER A 14 -15.61 11.77 -2.05
CA SER A 14 -17.07 11.84 -1.88
C SER A 14 -17.52 13.17 -1.28
N SER A 15 -18.82 13.36 -1.06
CA SER A 15 -19.34 14.57 -0.42
C SER A 15 -18.80 14.76 1.01
N PRO A 16 -18.89 15.97 1.59
CA PRO A 16 -18.49 16.23 2.98
C PRO A 16 -19.08 15.24 4.00
N GLU A 17 -20.31 14.80 3.80
CA GLU A 17 -21.04 13.90 4.69
C GLU A 17 -20.65 12.41 4.54
N GLU A 18 -19.91 12.08 3.48
CA GLU A 18 -19.53 10.70 3.13
C GLU A 18 -18.01 10.46 3.21
N SER A 19 -17.21 11.52 3.03
CA SER A 19 -15.76 11.46 3.07
C SER A 19 -15.24 11.53 4.51
N LEU A 20 -14.54 10.48 4.92
CA LEU A 20 -14.06 10.34 6.30
C LEU A 20 -13.20 11.51 6.78
N ALA A 21 -12.36 12.09 5.92
CA ALA A 21 -11.54 13.24 6.31
C ALA A 21 -12.39 14.48 6.61
N TYR A 22 -13.46 14.73 5.86
CA TYR A 22 -14.39 15.84 6.14
C TYR A 22 -15.18 15.59 7.41
N ILE A 23 -15.75 14.39 7.58
CA ILE A 23 -16.50 14.01 8.78
C ILE A 23 -15.65 14.18 10.06
N LEU A 24 -14.37 13.78 10.02
CA LEU A 24 -13.45 13.93 11.15
C LEU A 24 -13.13 15.42 11.42
N ALA A 25 -12.90 16.21 10.38
CA ALA A 25 -12.66 17.65 10.53
C ALA A 25 -13.88 18.35 11.16
N ASP A 26 -15.08 18.06 10.69
CA ASP A 26 -16.34 18.60 11.24
C ASP A 26 -16.60 18.12 12.67
N SER A 27 -16.07 16.95 13.04
CA SER A 27 -16.09 16.43 14.41
C SER A 27 -15.00 17.03 15.31
N GLY A 28 -14.24 18.02 14.83
CA GLY A 28 -13.24 18.76 15.62
C GLY A 28 -11.85 18.13 15.66
N PHE A 29 -11.54 17.17 14.78
CA PHE A 29 -10.18 16.64 14.65
C PHE A 29 -9.33 17.51 13.72
N ASP A 30 -8.04 17.63 14.07
CA ASP A 30 -7.02 18.13 13.14
C ASP A 30 -6.59 16.99 12.20
N VAL A 31 -6.98 17.08 10.92
CA VAL A 31 -6.87 15.98 9.95
C VAL A 31 -5.65 16.15 9.05
N TRP A 32 -4.72 15.20 9.15
CA TRP A 32 -3.50 15.14 8.34
C TRP A 32 -3.59 14.04 7.28
N VAL A 33 -3.62 14.44 6.00
CA VAL A 33 -3.69 13.52 4.86
C VAL A 33 -2.30 13.29 4.29
N ALA A 34 -1.78 12.08 4.48
CA ALA A 34 -0.42 11.72 4.09
C ALA A 34 -0.36 11.04 2.72
N ASN A 35 0.67 11.39 1.93
CA ASN A 35 1.01 10.78 0.65
C ASN A 35 2.29 9.96 0.76
N ASN A 36 2.29 8.76 0.19
CA ASN A 36 3.47 7.91 0.13
C ASN A 36 4.42 8.39 -0.97
N ARG A 37 5.73 8.14 -0.80
CA ARG A 37 6.74 8.36 -1.85
C ARG A 37 6.31 7.74 -3.19
N GLY A 38 6.66 8.40 -4.28
CA GLY A 38 6.34 7.95 -5.64
C GLY A 38 5.03 8.48 -6.20
N THR A 39 4.04 8.84 -5.37
CA THR A 39 2.80 9.48 -5.85
C THR A 39 3.08 10.81 -6.54
N ARG A 40 2.13 11.32 -7.34
CA ARG A 40 2.28 12.63 -8.02
C ARG A 40 2.58 13.79 -7.06
N TRP A 41 2.13 13.67 -5.80
CA TRP A 41 2.29 14.66 -4.74
C TRP A 41 3.55 14.42 -3.89
N SER A 42 4.28 13.32 -4.10
CA SER A 42 5.45 12.94 -3.31
C SER A 42 6.51 12.29 -4.20
N SER A 43 6.86 12.97 -5.29
CA SER A 43 7.80 12.54 -6.32
C SER A 43 9.20 13.17 -6.21
N ARG A 44 9.47 13.94 -5.15
CA ARG A 44 10.75 14.66 -4.95
C ARG A 44 11.69 13.90 -4.04
N HIS A 45 12.99 14.03 -4.29
CA HIS A 45 14.05 13.52 -3.43
C HIS A 45 15.19 14.54 -3.34
N VAL A 46 15.92 14.55 -2.22
CA VAL A 46 17.00 15.54 -1.98
C VAL A 46 18.17 15.43 -2.96
N SER A 47 18.36 14.24 -3.56
CA SER A 47 19.53 13.93 -4.41
C SER A 47 19.24 13.07 -5.63
N LEU A 48 18.00 12.58 -5.80
CA LEU A 48 17.63 11.67 -6.88
C LEU A 48 16.50 12.29 -7.68
N ASP A 49 16.53 12.07 -9.00
CA ASP A 49 15.45 12.48 -9.88
C ASP A 49 14.44 11.34 -10.05
N SER A 50 13.14 11.66 -10.13
CA SER A 50 12.07 10.65 -10.29
C SER A 50 12.13 9.90 -11.63
N SER A 51 12.86 10.42 -12.63
CA SER A 51 13.16 9.66 -13.86
C SER A 51 14.24 8.59 -13.67
N SER A 52 14.98 8.63 -12.56
CA SER A 52 16.08 7.69 -12.31
C SER A 52 15.58 6.39 -11.69
N ARG A 53 16.15 5.25 -12.11
CA ARG A 53 15.81 3.93 -11.53
C ARG A 53 16.08 3.86 -10.02
N ARG A 54 17.13 4.53 -9.56
CA ARG A 54 17.52 4.55 -8.14
C ARG A 54 16.48 5.26 -7.26
N TYR A 55 15.75 6.24 -7.80
CA TYR A 55 14.65 6.88 -7.07
C TYR A 55 13.55 5.87 -6.70
N TRP A 56 13.32 4.86 -7.55
CA TRP A 56 12.26 3.86 -7.37
C TRP A 56 12.74 2.55 -6.69
N ASP A 57 13.99 2.47 -6.24
CA ASP A 57 14.53 1.29 -5.55
C ASP A 57 14.11 1.26 -4.06
N TRP A 58 12.81 1.14 -3.82
CA TRP A 58 12.21 1.03 -2.50
C TRP A 58 10.99 0.11 -2.55
N SER A 59 10.66 -0.56 -1.45
CA SER A 59 9.43 -1.35 -1.30
C SER A 59 8.55 -0.77 -0.18
N TRP A 60 7.47 -1.45 0.18
CA TRP A 60 6.70 -1.06 1.36
C TRP A 60 7.50 -1.20 2.68
N ASP A 61 8.61 -1.95 2.72
CA ASP A 61 9.57 -1.95 3.84
C ASP A 61 10.12 -0.54 4.10
N ASP A 62 10.42 0.21 3.05
CA ASP A 62 10.94 1.56 3.18
C ASP A 62 9.88 2.51 3.75
N LEU A 63 8.59 2.26 3.47
CA LEU A 63 7.49 2.99 4.08
C LEU A 63 7.39 2.69 5.59
N VAL A 64 7.64 1.45 5.99
CA VAL A 64 7.67 1.01 7.40
C VAL A 64 8.82 1.67 8.17
N VAL A 65 10.01 1.68 7.58
CA VAL A 65 11.23 2.14 8.25
C VAL A 65 11.38 3.65 8.22
N ASN A 66 10.95 4.31 7.13
CA ASN A 66 11.23 5.72 6.89
C ASN A 66 9.96 6.58 6.87
N ASP A 67 9.01 6.31 5.96
CA ASP A 67 7.92 7.24 5.66
C ASP A 67 6.95 7.36 6.84
N MET A 68 6.47 6.23 7.36
CA MET A 68 5.52 6.24 8.47
C MET A 68 6.10 6.89 9.74
N PRO A 69 7.33 6.53 10.20
CA PRO A 69 7.96 7.25 11.30
C PRO A 69 8.15 8.74 11.03
N SER A 70 8.61 9.12 9.84
CA SER A 70 8.83 10.53 9.50
C SER A 70 7.54 11.35 9.50
N MET A 71 6.44 10.79 8.96
CA MET A 71 5.12 11.43 8.98
C MET A 71 4.60 11.59 10.40
N VAL A 72 4.66 10.54 11.22
CA VAL A 72 4.21 10.59 12.62
C VAL A 72 5.05 11.57 13.42
N ASP A 73 6.36 11.57 13.24
CA ASP A 73 7.28 12.48 13.94
C ASP A 73 7.02 13.93 13.57
N TYR A 74 6.81 14.21 12.28
CA TYR A 74 6.44 15.54 11.82
C TYR A 74 5.15 16.01 12.50
N ILE A 75 4.07 15.21 12.46
CA ILE A 75 2.78 15.57 13.06
C ILE A 75 2.92 15.77 14.58
N CYS A 76 3.60 14.86 15.28
CA CYS A 76 3.85 14.97 16.72
C CYS A 76 4.64 16.25 17.05
N SER A 77 5.68 16.57 16.29
CA SER A 77 6.49 17.77 16.51
C SER A 77 5.71 19.06 16.23
N HIS A 78 4.84 19.04 15.21
CA HIS A 78 4.10 20.21 14.78
C HIS A 78 2.90 20.51 15.68
N THR A 79 2.23 19.47 16.17
CA THR A 79 1.00 19.60 16.98
C THR A 79 1.24 19.48 18.48
N ALA A 80 2.43 19.01 18.89
CA ALA A 80 2.74 18.58 20.25
C ALA A 80 1.78 17.50 20.79
N GLN A 81 1.16 16.71 19.91
CA GLN A 81 0.18 15.69 20.26
C GLN A 81 0.48 14.36 19.56
N LYS A 82 0.09 13.26 20.21
CA LYS A 82 0.07 11.94 19.59
C LYS A 82 -1.17 11.82 18.68
N PRO A 83 -1.03 11.54 17.37
CA PRO A 83 -2.17 11.40 16.48
C PRO A 83 -2.84 10.03 16.61
N HIS A 84 -4.05 9.92 16.07
CA HIS A 84 -4.68 8.65 15.74
C HIS A 84 -4.27 8.27 14.32
N PHE A 85 -3.81 7.04 14.11
CA PHE A 85 -3.45 6.57 12.77
C PHE A 85 -4.66 5.95 12.08
N LEU A 86 -4.85 6.28 10.80
CA LEU A 86 -5.86 5.63 9.97
C LEU A 86 -5.23 5.12 8.68
N GLY A 87 -5.39 3.84 8.39
CA GLY A 87 -4.81 3.16 7.23
C GLY A 87 -5.86 2.42 6.42
N HIS A 88 -5.70 2.40 5.09
CA HIS A 88 -6.48 1.57 4.18
C HIS A 88 -5.57 0.63 3.39
N SER A 89 -5.94 -0.65 3.27
CA SER A 89 -5.24 -1.64 2.45
C SER A 89 -3.71 -1.65 2.71
N MET A 90 -2.84 -1.32 1.76
CA MET A 90 -1.38 -1.26 1.98
C MET A 90 -0.98 -0.32 3.13
N GLY A 91 -1.73 0.76 3.39
CA GLY A 91 -1.49 1.62 4.56
C GLY A 91 -1.66 0.89 5.90
N THR A 92 -2.49 -0.16 5.95
CA THR A 92 -2.60 -1.03 7.14
C THR A 92 -1.44 -1.99 7.27
N LEU A 93 -0.92 -2.49 6.15
CA LEU A 93 0.22 -3.38 6.09
C LEU A 93 1.45 -2.69 6.66
N VAL A 94 1.71 -1.47 6.18
CA VAL A 94 2.80 -0.62 6.67
C VAL A 94 2.65 -0.36 8.17
N ALA A 95 1.42 -0.08 8.64
CA ALA A 95 1.16 0.16 10.05
C ALA A 95 1.43 -1.06 10.93
N LEU A 96 0.89 -2.23 10.56
CA LEU A 96 1.10 -3.47 11.31
C LEU A 96 2.58 -3.87 11.37
N ALA A 97 3.28 -3.79 10.23
CA ALA A 97 4.72 -4.05 10.17
C ALA A 97 5.51 -3.08 11.04
N ALA A 98 5.21 -1.77 10.98
CA ALA A 98 5.84 -0.76 11.83
C ALA A 98 5.60 -1.04 13.32
N PHE A 99 4.36 -1.34 13.71
CA PHE A 99 4.02 -1.63 15.10
C PHE A 99 4.72 -2.89 15.62
N SER A 100 4.86 -3.92 14.78
CA SER A 100 5.53 -5.17 15.12
C SER A 100 7.05 -5.00 15.34
N GLU A 101 7.65 -3.98 14.74
CA GLU A 101 9.03 -3.58 14.99
C GLU A 101 9.16 -2.53 16.11
N GLY A 102 8.09 -2.25 16.85
CA GLY A 102 8.08 -1.25 17.93
C GLY A 102 8.20 0.19 17.43
N ARG A 103 7.97 0.44 16.13
CA ARG A 103 8.05 1.78 15.55
C ARG A 103 6.73 2.50 15.76
N THR A 104 6.80 3.78 16.14
CA THR A 104 5.67 4.73 16.22
C THR A 104 4.57 4.44 17.23
N VAL A 105 4.47 3.23 17.80
CA VAL A 105 3.42 2.84 18.76
C VAL A 105 3.43 3.77 19.99
N ASP A 106 4.61 4.16 20.45
CA ASP A 106 4.81 5.10 21.56
C ASP A 106 4.37 6.53 21.22
N LYS A 107 4.26 6.86 19.93
CA LYS A 107 3.91 8.19 19.39
C LYS A 107 2.47 8.29 18.90
N LEU A 108 1.70 7.21 18.94
CA LEU A 108 0.29 7.18 18.52
C LEU A 108 -0.66 7.03 19.72
N LYS A 109 -1.88 7.56 19.60
CA LYS A 109 -2.96 7.31 20.57
C LYS A 109 -3.68 5.99 20.30
N SER A 110 -3.94 5.70 19.03
CA SER A 110 -4.58 4.47 18.56
C SER A 110 -4.37 4.32 17.06
N ALA A 111 -4.75 3.17 16.49
CA ALA A 111 -4.86 3.01 15.05
C ALA A 111 -6.19 2.36 14.61
N ALA A 112 -6.77 2.86 13.52
CA ALA A 112 -7.90 2.27 12.82
C ALA A 112 -7.42 1.75 11.45
N LEU A 113 -7.50 0.43 11.26
CA LEU A 113 -7.02 -0.25 10.07
C LEU A 113 -8.22 -0.76 9.27
N LEU A 114 -8.52 -0.03 8.20
CA LEU A 114 -9.58 -0.34 7.26
C LEU A 114 -9.01 -1.30 6.21
N THR A 115 -9.63 -2.45 6.07
CA THR A 115 -9.21 -3.48 5.12
C THR A 115 -7.79 -4.00 5.33
N PRO A 116 -7.48 -4.58 6.52
CA PRO A 116 -6.12 -4.97 6.85
C PRO A 116 -5.55 -5.99 5.86
N VAL A 117 -4.40 -5.65 5.28
CA VAL A 117 -3.62 -6.49 4.37
C VAL A 117 -2.55 -7.19 5.19
N ALA A 118 -2.95 -8.12 6.06
CA ALA A 118 -2.02 -8.91 6.88
C ALA A 118 -1.78 -10.32 6.31
N TYR A 119 -2.76 -10.84 5.55
CA TYR A 119 -2.73 -12.19 4.97
C TYR A 119 -3.23 -12.13 3.52
N LEU A 120 -2.35 -11.70 2.60
CA LEU A 120 -2.67 -11.67 1.16
C LEU A 120 -2.85 -13.08 0.56
N SER A 121 -2.35 -14.12 1.22
CA SER A 121 -2.43 -15.52 0.76
C SER A 121 -3.85 -16.08 0.63
N HIS A 122 -4.86 -15.40 1.17
CA HIS A 122 -6.27 -15.79 1.02
C HIS A 122 -6.99 -15.10 -0.14
N MET A 123 -6.29 -14.25 -0.91
CA MET A 123 -6.86 -13.62 -2.10
C MET A 123 -7.12 -14.66 -3.20
N THR A 124 -8.40 -14.90 -3.49
CA THR A 124 -8.86 -15.91 -4.46
C THR A 124 -9.17 -15.33 -5.83
N THR A 125 -8.95 -14.03 -6.07
CA THR A 125 -9.30 -13.45 -7.35
C THR A 125 -8.37 -13.92 -8.46
N PRO A 126 -8.91 -14.26 -9.64
CA PRO A 126 -8.10 -14.64 -10.79
C PRO A 126 -7.02 -13.61 -11.12
N LEU A 127 -7.37 -12.32 -11.02
CA LEU A 127 -6.45 -11.21 -11.26
C LEU A 127 -5.38 -11.09 -10.16
N GLY A 128 -5.72 -11.27 -8.88
CA GLY A 128 -4.75 -11.28 -7.79
C GLY A 128 -3.72 -12.42 -7.92
N ILE A 129 -4.19 -13.63 -8.25
CA ILE A 129 -3.34 -14.79 -8.53
C ILE A 129 -2.46 -14.53 -9.76
N LEU A 130 -3.03 -13.94 -10.82
CA LEU A 130 -2.32 -13.64 -12.06
C LEU A 130 -1.26 -12.56 -11.85
N LEU A 131 -1.56 -11.50 -11.11
CA LEU A 131 -0.60 -10.45 -10.77
C LEU A 131 0.51 -10.99 -9.89
N ALA A 132 0.17 -11.77 -8.86
CA ALA A 132 1.18 -12.45 -8.06
C ALA A 132 2.14 -13.23 -8.97
N LYS A 133 1.61 -14.04 -9.90
CA LYS A 133 2.39 -14.78 -10.91
C LYS A 133 3.16 -13.89 -11.90
N ALA A 134 2.60 -12.77 -12.33
CA ALA A 134 3.26 -11.85 -13.27
C ALA A 134 4.49 -11.18 -12.63
N PHE A 135 4.45 -10.98 -11.31
CA PHE A 135 5.56 -10.48 -10.50
C PHE A 135 6.40 -11.60 -9.85
N VAL A 136 6.13 -12.89 -10.13
CA VAL A 136 6.94 -14.04 -9.64
C VAL A 136 8.35 -14.02 -10.22
N GLY A 137 8.52 -13.47 -11.42
CA GLY A 137 9.84 -13.20 -11.96
C GLY A 137 10.28 -11.81 -11.52
N GLU A 138 11.26 -11.73 -10.63
CA GLU A 138 12.10 -10.53 -10.47
C GLU A 138 12.67 -10.02 -11.80
N LEU A 139 12.54 -10.83 -12.86
CA LEU A 139 12.59 -10.45 -14.26
C LEU A 139 12.05 -9.04 -14.55
N ILE A 140 10.94 -8.55 -13.99
CA ILE A 140 10.50 -7.16 -14.30
C ILE A 140 11.44 -6.10 -13.68
N THR A 141 11.93 -6.34 -12.46
CA THR A 141 12.97 -5.52 -11.81
C THR A 141 14.31 -5.64 -12.54
N ILE A 142 14.68 -6.86 -12.96
CA ILE A 142 15.89 -7.20 -13.72
C ILE A 142 15.85 -6.62 -15.14
N LEU A 143 14.67 -6.57 -15.78
CA LEU A 143 14.41 -5.94 -17.07
C LEU A 143 14.42 -4.40 -16.98
N GLY A 144 14.56 -3.85 -15.77
CA GLY A 144 14.89 -2.44 -15.53
C GLY A 144 13.70 -1.50 -15.41
N VAL A 145 12.47 -2.02 -15.29
CA VAL A 145 11.27 -1.18 -15.05
C VAL A 145 11.20 -0.86 -13.56
N ALA A 146 11.64 0.34 -13.18
CA ALA A 146 11.71 0.74 -11.78
C ALA A 146 10.40 1.38 -11.28
N GLU A 147 9.74 2.18 -12.12
CA GLU A 147 8.41 2.75 -11.87
C GLU A 147 7.33 1.81 -12.40
N PHE A 148 6.35 1.48 -11.55
CA PHE A 148 5.09 0.86 -11.96
C PHE A 148 4.01 1.94 -12.02
N ASN A 149 3.62 2.30 -13.24
CA ASN A 149 2.61 3.33 -13.49
C ASN A 149 1.53 2.81 -14.44
N PRO A 150 0.34 2.42 -13.91
CA PRO A 150 -0.75 1.87 -14.71
C PRO A 150 -1.27 2.78 -15.82
N VAL A 151 -1.12 4.11 -15.66
CA VAL A 151 -1.69 5.11 -16.58
C VAL A 151 -0.80 5.31 -17.81
N THR A 152 0.48 4.95 -17.73
CA THR A 152 1.39 5.01 -18.88
C THR A 152 1.00 4.01 -19.97
N PRO A 153 1.36 4.23 -21.26
CA PRO A 153 1.11 3.26 -22.31
C PRO A 153 1.67 1.86 -22.02
N ALA A 154 2.81 1.78 -21.32
CA ALA A 154 3.41 0.52 -20.89
C ALA A 154 2.56 -0.17 -19.81
N GLY A 155 2.11 0.57 -18.80
CA GLY A 155 1.19 0.07 -17.78
C GLY A 155 -0.16 -0.38 -18.37
N ALA A 156 -0.78 0.46 -19.20
CA ALA A 156 -2.01 0.13 -19.91
C ALA A 156 -1.84 -1.11 -20.82
N GLY A 157 -0.66 -1.28 -21.42
CA GLY A 157 -0.29 -2.48 -22.19
C GLY A 157 -0.30 -3.76 -21.35
N LEU A 158 0.25 -3.71 -20.12
CA LEU A 158 0.19 -4.83 -19.18
C LEU A 158 -1.26 -5.19 -18.84
N PHE A 159 -2.09 -4.21 -18.47
CA PHE A 159 -3.50 -4.45 -18.17
C PHE A 159 -4.25 -5.02 -19.37
N LYS A 160 -3.98 -4.53 -20.58
CA LYS A 160 -4.55 -5.08 -21.82
C LYS A 160 -4.19 -6.55 -22.03
N GLU A 161 -3.01 -7.00 -21.64
CA GLU A 161 -2.64 -8.41 -21.72
C GLU A 161 -3.32 -9.24 -20.62
N LEU A 162 -3.40 -8.71 -19.39
CA LEU A 162 -4.17 -9.33 -18.30
C LEU A 162 -5.67 -9.48 -18.67
N CYS A 163 -6.21 -8.55 -19.48
CA CYS A 163 -7.57 -8.63 -20.02
C CYS A 163 -7.81 -9.77 -21.00
N ARG A 164 -6.76 -10.35 -21.58
CA ARG A 164 -6.88 -11.49 -22.52
C ARG A 164 -6.98 -12.82 -21.77
N HIS A 165 -6.68 -12.83 -20.47
CA HIS A 165 -6.80 -14.02 -19.65
C HIS A 165 -8.27 -14.34 -19.34
N PRO A 166 -8.69 -15.62 -19.46
CA PRO A 166 -10.04 -16.04 -19.10
C PRO A 166 -10.35 -15.75 -17.63
N GLY A 167 -11.47 -15.07 -17.37
CA GLY A 167 -11.95 -14.76 -16.02
C GLY A 167 -11.67 -13.35 -15.51
N THR A 168 -10.98 -12.50 -16.29
CA THR A 168 -10.78 -11.06 -15.99
C THR A 168 -11.91 -10.23 -16.61
N ASN A 169 -12.57 -9.37 -15.83
CA ASN A 169 -13.55 -8.41 -16.31
C ASN A 169 -12.92 -7.03 -16.55
N CYS A 170 -12.46 -6.81 -17.77
CA CYS A 170 -11.83 -5.53 -18.12
C CYS A 170 -12.77 -4.35 -18.35
N TYR A 171 -14.08 -4.57 -18.30
CA TYR A 171 -15.04 -3.47 -18.23
C TYR A 171 -15.21 -2.95 -16.80
N ASP A 172 -14.80 -3.72 -15.79
CA ASP A 172 -14.89 -3.36 -14.37
C ASP A 172 -13.70 -3.95 -13.58
N LEU A 173 -12.50 -3.47 -13.91
CA LEU A 173 -11.26 -3.84 -13.21
C LEU A 173 -11.33 -3.50 -11.71
N LEU A 174 -12.07 -2.45 -11.35
CA LEU A 174 -12.24 -2.04 -9.95
C LEU A 174 -12.94 -3.14 -9.15
N THR A 175 -13.99 -3.76 -9.68
CA THR A 175 -14.64 -4.93 -9.07
C THR A 175 -13.72 -6.15 -9.00
N ASP A 176 -12.85 -6.37 -9.99
CA ASP A 176 -11.88 -7.48 -9.95
C ASP A 176 -10.83 -7.31 -8.83
N PHE A 177 -10.46 -6.06 -8.51
CA PHE A 177 -9.52 -5.75 -7.42
C PHE A 177 -10.19 -5.68 -6.05
N THR A 178 -11.40 -5.12 -5.97
CA THR A 178 -12.04 -4.77 -4.68
C THR A 178 -13.17 -5.73 -4.28
N GLY A 179 -13.64 -6.56 -5.22
CA GLY A 179 -14.83 -7.39 -5.09
C GLY A 179 -16.09 -6.64 -5.52
N LYS A 180 -17.20 -7.38 -5.71
CA LYS A 180 -18.49 -6.79 -6.12
C LYS A 180 -18.96 -5.79 -5.06
N ASN A 181 -19.08 -4.53 -5.46
CA ASN A 181 -19.55 -3.46 -4.61
C ASN A 181 -20.91 -2.93 -5.09
N TYR A 182 -21.94 -3.09 -4.25
CA TYR A 182 -23.30 -2.61 -4.55
C TYR A 182 -23.55 -1.17 -4.05
N CYS A 183 -22.59 -0.62 -3.30
CA CYS A 183 -22.68 0.70 -2.67
C CYS A 183 -22.05 1.80 -3.53
N LEU A 184 -21.22 1.46 -4.51
CA LEU A 184 -20.61 2.42 -5.43
C LEU A 184 -21.49 2.59 -6.68
N ASN A 185 -21.80 3.85 -7.01
CA ASN A 185 -22.43 4.21 -8.28
C ASN A 185 -21.36 4.55 -9.33
N SER A 186 -21.74 4.59 -10.61
CA SER A 186 -20.81 4.87 -11.72
C SER A 186 -20.15 6.23 -11.61
N SER A 187 -20.88 7.26 -11.16
CA SER A 187 -20.34 8.61 -11.02
C SER A 187 -19.21 8.68 -9.98
N ALA A 188 -19.33 7.94 -8.88
CA ALA A 188 -18.27 7.85 -7.86
C ALA A 188 -17.02 7.14 -8.41
N VAL A 189 -17.21 6.11 -9.25
CA VAL A 189 -16.10 5.44 -9.95
C VAL A 189 -15.42 6.38 -10.95
N ASP A 190 -16.18 7.17 -11.70
CA ASP A 190 -15.61 8.13 -12.66
C ASP A 190 -14.79 9.23 -11.96
N VAL A 191 -15.22 9.69 -10.79
CA VAL A 191 -14.43 10.62 -9.96
C VAL A 191 -13.16 9.95 -9.45
N PHE A 192 -13.26 8.71 -8.96
CA PHE A 192 -12.09 7.94 -8.50
C PHE A 192 -11.03 7.79 -9.59
N LEU A 193 -11.44 7.42 -10.82
CA LEU A 193 -10.53 7.21 -11.94
C LEU A 193 -9.89 8.50 -12.50
N GLN A 194 -10.35 9.69 -12.10
CA GLN A 194 -9.67 10.95 -12.44
C GLN A 194 -8.40 11.16 -11.61
N TYR A 195 -8.35 10.60 -10.40
CA TYR A 195 -7.24 10.76 -9.48
C TYR A 195 -6.40 9.48 -9.36
N GLU A 196 -7.00 8.33 -9.64
CA GLU A 196 -6.40 7.02 -9.46
C GLU A 196 -6.39 6.22 -10.78
N PRO A 197 -5.43 5.29 -10.98
CA PRO A 197 -4.37 4.88 -10.06
C PRO A 197 -3.11 5.78 -10.11
N GLN A 198 -2.40 5.83 -8.98
CA GLN A 198 -1.12 6.50 -8.82
C GLN A 198 0.08 5.57 -9.07
N PRO A 199 1.24 6.10 -9.49
CA PRO A 199 2.45 5.32 -9.62
C PRO A 199 2.99 4.82 -8.27
N THR A 200 3.68 3.68 -8.31
CA THR A 200 4.44 3.09 -7.21
C THR A 200 5.72 2.46 -7.74
N SER A 201 6.63 2.00 -6.89
CA SER A 201 7.79 1.23 -7.36
C SER A 201 7.39 -0.18 -7.79
N THR A 202 8.02 -0.69 -8.85
CA THR A 202 7.92 -2.11 -9.22
C THR A 202 8.33 -3.01 -8.07
N LYS A 203 9.35 -2.60 -7.29
CA LYS A 203 9.81 -3.35 -6.12
C LYS A 203 8.71 -3.50 -5.05
N THR A 204 7.83 -2.50 -4.87
CA THR A 204 6.64 -2.65 -4.02
C THR A 204 5.67 -3.69 -4.56
N MET A 205 5.43 -3.72 -5.88
CA MET A 205 4.54 -4.72 -6.50
C MET A 205 5.10 -6.14 -6.37
N VAL A 206 6.41 -6.31 -6.58
CA VAL A 206 7.11 -7.58 -6.34
C VAL A 206 7.01 -7.99 -4.88
N HIS A 207 7.17 -7.05 -3.95
CA HIS A 207 7.07 -7.36 -2.53
C HIS A 207 5.66 -7.82 -2.11
N LEU A 208 4.62 -7.18 -2.65
CA LEU A 208 3.24 -7.62 -2.43
C LEU A 208 3.00 -9.02 -3.01
N ALA A 209 3.60 -9.34 -4.16
CA ALA A 209 3.52 -10.67 -4.77
C ALA A 209 4.25 -11.75 -3.95
N GLN A 210 5.42 -11.43 -3.37
CA GLN A 210 6.12 -12.31 -2.42
C GLN A 210 5.24 -12.60 -1.21
N THR A 211 4.67 -11.56 -0.60
CA THR A 211 3.77 -11.69 0.56
C THR A 211 2.55 -12.57 0.23
N PHE A 212 1.96 -12.40 -0.97
CA PHE A 212 0.85 -13.22 -1.43
C PHE A 212 1.24 -14.70 -1.57
N ARG A 213 2.36 -14.98 -2.24
CA ARG A 213 2.80 -16.35 -2.56
C ARG A 213 3.24 -17.11 -1.32
N ASP A 214 4.05 -16.46 -0.49
CA ASP A 214 4.71 -17.11 0.64
C ASP A 214 3.77 -17.19 1.84
N GLY A 215 2.72 -16.34 1.86
CA GLY A 215 1.69 -16.31 2.90
C GLY A 215 2.21 -15.89 4.27
N VAL A 216 3.43 -15.35 4.30
CA VAL A 216 4.10 -14.80 5.48
C VAL A 216 4.39 -13.34 5.20
N LEU A 217 4.13 -12.51 6.20
CA LEU A 217 4.53 -11.11 6.14
C LEU A 217 6.01 -10.99 6.50
N SER A 218 6.88 -10.94 5.49
CA SER A 218 8.33 -10.80 5.64
C SER A 218 8.84 -9.50 5.04
N LYS A 219 10.12 -9.20 5.30
CA LYS A 219 10.85 -8.19 4.53
C LYS A 219 11.03 -8.63 3.08
N TYR A 220 11.44 -7.69 2.24
CA TYR A 220 11.64 -7.92 0.81
C TYR A 220 12.65 -9.03 0.57
N ASP A 221 12.24 -10.07 -0.17
CA ASP A 221 13.17 -11.09 -0.61
C ASP A 221 13.92 -10.59 -1.85
N TYR A 222 15.25 -10.54 -1.79
CA TYR A 222 16.09 -10.25 -2.96
C TYR A 222 16.38 -11.49 -3.80
N VAL A 223 15.83 -12.66 -3.43
CA VAL A 223 15.92 -14.01 -4.02
C VAL A 223 17.32 -14.61 -4.08
N TRP A 224 18.35 -13.77 -4.16
CA TRP A 224 19.75 -14.14 -4.06
C TRP A 224 20.15 -14.19 -2.59
N PRO A 225 20.45 -15.37 -2.02
CA PRO A 225 20.76 -15.49 -0.59
C PRO A 225 21.92 -14.61 -0.15
N GLY A 226 22.91 -14.38 -1.01
CA GLY A 226 24.03 -13.47 -0.72
C GLY A 226 23.60 -12.02 -0.52
N VAL A 227 22.61 -11.54 -1.27
CA VAL A 227 22.07 -10.18 -1.12
C VAL A 227 21.24 -10.08 0.15
N ASN A 228 20.43 -11.11 0.46
CA ASN A 228 19.70 -11.16 1.73
C ASN A 228 20.66 -11.19 2.93
N VAL A 229 21.78 -11.92 2.85
CA VAL A 229 22.82 -11.90 3.90
C VAL A 229 23.44 -10.51 4.04
N GLU A 230 23.72 -9.79 2.95
CA GLU A 230 24.21 -8.41 3.01
C GLU A 230 23.20 -7.45 3.68
N LYS A 231 21.90 -7.63 3.41
CA LYS A 231 20.83 -6.75 3.90
C LYS A 231 20.35 -7.08 5.31
N TYR A 232 20.30 -8.36 5.66
CA TYR A 232 19.61 -8.88 6.85
C TYR A 232 20.51 -9.74 7.74
N GLY A 233 21.71 -10.11 7.29
CA GLY A 233 22.61 -11.03 8.01
C GLY A 233 22.19 -12.50 7.93
N GLN A 234 21.16 -12.84 7.16
CA GLN A 234 20.63 -14.19 6.98
C GLN A 234 20.12 -14.39 5.54
N PRO A 235 20.12 -15.64 5.02
CA PRO A 235 19.77 -15.92 3.62
C PRO A 235 18.28 -15.71 3.31
N ASP A 236 17.41 -15.88 4.29
CA ASP A 236 15.96 -15.69 4.15
C ASP A 236 15.54 -14.36 4.76
N PRO A 237 14.62 -13.59 4.15
CA PRO A 237 14.15 -12.34 4.72
C PRO A 237 13.44 -12.58 6.06
N PRO A 238 13.72 -11.76 7.09
CA PRO A 238 13.07 -11.93 8.39
C PRO A 238 11.57 -11.60 8.32
N ALA A 239 10.78 -12.34 9.09
CA ALA A 239 9.33 -12.12 9.22
C ALA A 239 9.01 -10.94 10.16
N TYR A 240 7.96 -10.19 9.84
CA TYR A 240 7.35 -9.23 10.75
C TYR A 240 6.49 -9.97 11.78
N ASN A 241 6.94 -9.99 13.04
CA ASN A 241 6.28 -10.74 14.09
C ASN A 241 5.13 -9.94 14.72
N MET A 242 3.90 -10.17 14.25
CA MET A 242 2.70 -9.48 14.76
C MET A 242 2.47 -9.64 16.26
N SER A 243 2.98 -10.71 16.90
CA SER A 243 2.91 -10.89 18.35
C SER A 243 3.73 -9.86 19.14
N ASN A 244 4.63 -9.13 18.48
CA ASN A 244 5.39 -8.03 19.09
C ASN A 244 4.59 -6.72 19.19
N ILE A 245 3.45 -6.61 18.52
CA ILE A 245 2.56 -5.44 18.68
C ILE A 245 2.08 -5.43 20.13
N PRO A 246 2.29 -4.33 20.90
CA PRO A 246 1.93 -4.30 22.31
C PRO A 246 0.45 -4.61 22.52
N PRO A 247 0.08 -5.59 23.39
CA PRO A 247 -1.32 -5.99 23.60
C PRO A 247 -2.24 -4.86 24.09
N GLY A 248 -1.67 -3.82 24.71
CA GLY A 248 -2.40 -2.65 25.19
C GLY A 248 -2.54 -1.52 24.16
N PHE A 249 -1.96 -1.64 22.97
CA PHE A 249 -2.09 -0.59 21.96
C PHE A 249 -3.51 -0.59 21.36
N PRO A 250 -4.27 0.53 21.43
CA PRO A 250 -5.64 0.53 20.95
C PRO A 250 -5.70 0.38 19.42
N LEU A 251 -6.21 -0.77 18.97
CA LEU A 251 -6.34 -1.13 17.56
C LEU A 251 -7.79 -1.42 17.21
N PHE A 252 -8.29 -0.76 16.17
CA PHE A 252 -9.55 -1.08 15.52
C PHE A 252 -9.28 -1.69 14.14
N LEU A 253 -9.87 -2.85 13.85
CA LEU A 253 -9.75 -3.54 12.58
C LEU A 253 -11.12 -3.65 11.93
N SER A 254 -11.25 -3.25 10.66
CA SER A 254 -12.47 -3.42 9.89
C SER A 254 -12.21 -4.22 8.62
N TYR A 255 -12.99 -5.26 8.37
CA TYR A 255 -12.90 -6.05 7.15
C TYR A 255 -14.25 -6.30 6.48
N GLY A 256 -14.23 -6.43 5.15
CA GLY A 256 -15.42 -6.69 4.34
C GLY A 256 -15.61 -8.19 4.16
N GLY A 257 -16.79 -8.72 4.49
CA GLY A 257 -17.09 -10.15 4.38
C GLY A 257 -17.24 -10.70 2.96
N ARG A 258 -17.23 -9.83 1.93
CA ARG A 258 -17.35 -10.19 0.50
C ARG A 258 -16.16 -9.69 -0.33
N ARG A 259 -14.97 -9.68 0.24
CA ARG A 259 -13.78 -9.29 -0.50
C ARG A 259 -13.48 -10.24 -1.65
N ALA A 260 -12.83 -9.67 -2.65
CA ALA A 260 -11.89 -10.31 -3.56
C ALA A 260 -10.67 -10.90 -2.80
N GLY A 261 -10.92 -11.66 -1.73
CA GLY A 261 -10.01 -12.17 -0.69
C GLY A 261 -8.93 -11.22 -0.16
#